data_AF-A0A524NNF6-F1
#
_entry.id   AF-A0A524NNF6-F1
#
_cell.length_a   1.000
_cell.length_b   1.000
_cell.length_c   1.000
_cell.angle_alpha   90.00
_cell.angle_beta   90.00
_cell.angle_gamma   90.00
#
_symmetry.space_group_name_H-M   'P 1'
#
loop_
_entity.id
_entity.type
_entity.pdbx_description
1 polymer ?
#
loop_
_entity_poly.entity_id
_entity_poly.type
_entity_poly.pdbx_seq_one_letter_code
_entity_poly.pdbx_strand_id
1 'polypeptide(L)'
;MGDLQKEKECLSNFLQSNLNVSIAPVENKLIVNSEKLSALELQQVVAKYVYRHNFSRTHWVSVQDKTVKINRFKGTKKKEKHKKSKPHQNITQSWGL
;
A
#
# COMPACT_ATOMS: atom_id res chain seq x y z
N MET A 1 -17.82 3.40 1.47
CA MET A 1 -16.48 2.86 1.74
C MET A 1 -15.66 3.09 0.49
N GLY A 2 -14.54 3.82 0.58
CA GLY A 2 -13.71 4.11 -0.59
C GLY A 2 -13.04 2.84 -1.12
N ASP A 3 -12.85 2.77 -2.42
CA ASP A 3 -12.25 1.62 -3.09
C ASP A 3 -10.81 1.37 -2.57
N LEU A 4 -10.57 0.16 -2.05
CA LEU A 4 -9.28 -0.33 -1.54
C LEU A 4 -8.64 -1.34 -2.52
N GLN A 5 -9.14 -1.43 -3.75
CA GLN A 5 -8.70 -2.41 -4.74
C GLN A 5 -7.20 -2.35 -4.99
N LYS A 6 -6.65 -1.15 -5.21
CA LYS A 6 -5.22 -0.97 -5.48
C LYS A 6 -4.36 -1.41 -4.30
N GLU A 7 -4.74 -1.01 -3.10
CA GLU A 7 -4.08 -1.41 -1.86
C GLU A 7 -4.08 -2.93 -1.66
N LYS A 8 -5.22 -3.59 -1.95
CA LYS A 8 -5.34 -5.05 -1.91
C LYS A 8 -4.46 -5.73 -2.95
N GLU A 9 -4.44 -5.25 -4.18
CA GLU A 9 -3.61 -5.79 -5.25
C GLU A 9 -2.13 -5.69 -4.90
N CYS A 10 -1.67 -4.53 -4.42
CA CYS A 10 -0.27 -4.36 -4.02
C CYS A 10 0.12 -5.30 -2.87
N LEU A 11 -0.72 -5.44 -1.84
CA LEU A 11 -0.45 -6.35 -0.72
C LEU A 11 -0.51 -7.82 -1.17
N SER A 12 -1.47 -8.19 -2.01
CA SER A 12 -1.60 -9.53 -2.57
C SER A 12 -0.34 -9.93 -3.33
N ASN A 13 0.12 -9.09 -4.26
CA ASN A 13 1.32 -9.36 -5.05
C ASN A 13 2.58 -9.48 -4.18
N PHE A 14 2.67 -8.64 -3.15
CA PHE A 14 3.78 -8.69 -2.20
C PHE A 14 3.80 -10.01 -1.42
N LEU A 15 2.64 -10.43 -0.90
CA LEU A 15 2.54 -11.67 -0.13
C LEU A 15 2.77 -12.91 -0.99
N GLN A 16 2.20 -12.95 -2.21
CA GLN A 16 2.45 -14.04 -3.17
C GLN A 16 3.94 -14.18 -3.49
N SER A 17 4.63 -13.05 -3.77
CA SER A 17 6.06 -13.07 -4.11
C SER A 17 6.98 -13.39 -2.92
N ASN A 18 6.64 -12.98 -1.70
CA ASN A 18 7.50 -13.21 -0.53
C ASN A 18 7.27 -14.55 0.16
N LEU A 19 6.06 -15.10 0.09
CA LEU A 19 5.68 -16.31 0.84
C LEU A 19 5.39 -17.51 -0.06
N ASN A 20 5.33 -17.33 -1.39
CA ASN A 20 4.97 -18.38 -2.35
C ASN A 20 3.62 -19.05 -2.00
N VAL A 21 2.61 -18.23 -1.67
CA VAL A 21 1.28 -18.65 -1.24
C VAL A 21 0.22 -18.24 -2.25
N SER A 22 -0.90 -18.96 -2.29
CA SER A 22 -2.09 -18.52 -3.03
C SER A 22 -2.91 -17.56 -2.17
N ILE A 23 -3.48 -16.52 -2.80
CA ILE A 23 -4.26 -15.50 -2.10
C ILE A 23 -5.61 -15.35 -2.78
N ALA A 24 -6.67 -15.50 -2.00
CA ALA A 24 -8.03 -15.28 -2.44
C ALA A 24 -8.55 -13.93 -1.90
N PRO A 25 -8.84 -12.93 -2.77
CA PRO A 25 -9.45 -11.69 -2.33
C PRO A 25 -10.93 -11.91 -2.00
N VAL A 26 -11.37 -11.51 -0.80
CA VAL A 26 -12.77 -11.58 -0.36
C VAL A 26 -13.18 -10.23 0.24
N GLU A 27 -14.06 -9.49 -0.42
CA GLU A 27 -14.51 -8.15 0.01
C GLU A 27 -13.34 -7.20 0.37
N ASN A 28 -13.17 -6.85 1.65
CA ASN A 28 -12.07 -6.02 2.18
C ASN A 28 -10.93 -6.84 2.82
N LYS A 29 -10.89 -8.14 2.55
CA LYS A 29 -9.97 -9.12 3.12
C LYS A 29 -9.18 -9.83 2.01
N LEU A 30 -8.05 -10.40 2.40
CA LEU A 30 -7.24 -11.33 1.64
C LEU A 30 -7.11 -12.60 2.47
N ILE A 31 -7.53 -13.74 1.91
CA ILE A 31 -7.39 -15.05 2.53
C ILE A 31 -6.12 -15.68 1.98
N VAL A 32 -5.20 -16.05 2.86
CA VAL A 32 -3.92 -16.67 2.53
C VAL A 32 -4.07 -18.18 2.62
N ASN A 33 -4.03 -18.85 1.47
CA ASN A 33 -4.10 -20.30 1.39
C ASN A 33 -2.69 -20.88 1.50
N SER A 34 -2.34 -21.35 2.69
CA SER A 34 -1.09 -22.06 2.95
C SER A 34 -1.26 -23.04 4.11
N GLU A 35 -0.74 -24.26 3.96
CA GLU A 35 -0.75 -25.28 5.02
C GLU A 35 0.36 -25.07 6.04
N LYS A 36 1.53 -24.57 5.60
CA LYS A 36 2.75 -24.49 6.41
C LYS A 36 3.00 -23.11 7.02
N LEU A 37 2.36 -22.06 6.52
CA LEU A 37 2.58 -20.69 6.98
C LEU A 37 1.94 -20.48 8.36
N SER A 38 2.75 -20.10 9.34
CA SER A 38 2.25 -19.72 10.65
C SER A 38 1.63 -18.31 10.64
N ALA A 39 0.70 -18.07 11.57
CA ALA A 39 0.12 -16.75 11.76
C ALA A 39 1.18 -15.68 12.14
N LEU A 40 2.20 -16.08 12.89
CA LEU A 40 3.29 -15.21 13.32
C LEU A 40 4.15 -14.77 12.12
N GLU A 41 4.54 -15.68 11.24
CA GLU A 41 5.28 -15.35 10.01
C GLU A 41 4.47 -14.43 9.11
N LEU A 42 3.17 -14.73 8.92
CA LEU A 42 2.29 -13.86 8.15
C LEU A 42 2.23 -12.45 8.74
N GLN A 43 2.10 -12.34 10.07
CA GLN A 43 2.10 -11.06 10.77
C GLN A 43 3.41 -10.30 10.57
N GLN A 44 4.57 -10.96 10.65
CA GLN A 44 5.87 -10.32 10.45
C GLN A 44 6.03 -9.78 9.02
N VAL A 45 5.62 -10.56 8.01
CA VAL A 45 5.71 -10.15 6.60
C VAL A 45 4.75 -9.00 6.29
N VAL A 46 3.53 -9.03 6.83
CA VAL A 46 2.58 -7.92 6.71
C VAL A 46 3.10 -6.67 7.41
N ALA A 47 3.67 -6.78 8.61
CA ALA A 47 4.26 -5.65 9.32
C ALA A 47 5.41 -5.01 8.52
N LYS A 48 6.26 -5.84 7.89
CA LYS A 48 7.34 -5.39 6.99
C LYS A 48 6.80 -4.62 5.79
N TYR A 49 5.70 -5.07 5.19
CA TYR A 49 5.02 -4.36 4.11
C TYR A 49 4.50 -2.99 4.57
N VAL A 50 3.75 -2.96 5.68
CA VAL A 50 3.15 -1.74 6.23
C VAL A 50 4.22 -0.67 6.49
N TYR A 51 5.34 -1.07 7.07
CA TYR A 51 6.48 -0.19 7.33
C TYR A 51 7.11 0.34 6.03
N ARG A 52 7.45 -0.55 5.09
CA ARG A 52 8.12 -0.18 3.82
C ARG A 52 7.29 0.74 2.93
N HIS A 53 5.98 0.56 2.90
CA HIS A 53 5.08 1.34 2.05
C HIS A 53 4.47 2.55 2.75
N ASN A 54 4.91 2.86 3.99
CA ASN A 54 4.40 3.98 4.78
C ASN A 54 2.87 3.95 4.89
N PHE A 55 2.33 2.72 4.96
CA PHE A 55 0.90 2.43 4.84
C PHE A 55 0.12 2.99 6.04
N SER A 56 0.79 3.08 7.20
CA SER A 56 0.29 3.58 8.48
C SER A 56 -0.19 5.04 8.47
N ARG A 57 0.07 5.82 7.42
CA ARG A 57 -0.43 7.21 7.34
C ARG A 57 -1.90 7.31 6.98
N THR A 58 -2.41 6.35 6.22
CA THR A 58 -3.76 6.38 5.66
C THR A 58 -4.54 5.10 5.90
N HIS A 59 -3.85 3.99 6.12
CA HIS A 59 -4.43 2.68 6.28
C HIS A 59 -3.80 1.94 7.48
N TRP A 60 -4.52 0.93 7.96
CA TRP A 60 -4.00 -0.05 8.90
C TRP A 60 -4.41 -1.45 8.44
N VAL A 61 -3.59 -2.43 8.81
CA VAL A 61 -3.78 -3.82 8.42
C VAL A 61 -3.87 -4.66 9.68
N SER A 62 -4.84 -5.57 9.74
CA SER A 62 -4.94 -6.57 10.79
C SER A 62 -4.80 -7.97 10.21
N VAL A 63 -4.05 -8.81 10.90
CA VAL A 63 -3.89 -10.23 10.58
C VAL A 63 -4.68 -11.03 11.61
N GLN A 64 -5.52 -11.94 11.15
CA GLN A 64 -6.27 -12.89 11.97
C GLN A 64 -6.16 -14.26 11.32
N ASP A 65 -5.47 -15.19 11.98
CA ASP A 65 -5.10 -16.50 11.44
C ASP A 65 -4.44 -16.40 10.06
N LYS A 66 -5.18 -16.75 9.02
CA LYS A 66 -4.76 -16.71 7.61
C LYS A 66 -5.41 -15.58 6.82
N THR A 67 -6.10 -14.67 7.50
CA THR A 67 -6.83 -13.56 6.90
C THR A 67 -6.12 -12.25 7.16
N VAL A 68 -5.92 -11.47 6.10
CA VAL A 68 -5.35 -10.13 6.17
C VAL A 68 -6.43 -9.13 5.77
N LYS A 69 -6.80 -8.23 6.67
CA LYS A 69 -7.83 -7.20 6.44
C LYS A 69 -7.18 -5.83 6.34
N ILE A 70 -7.52 -5.11 5.27
CA ILE A 70 -7.06 -3.74 5.06
C ILE A 70 -8.19 -2.78 5.44
N ASN A 71 -7.86 -1.78 6.25
CA ASN A 71 -8.79 -0.77 6.71
C ASN A 71 -8.19 0.62 6.48
N ARG A 72 -9.06 1.62 6.31
CA ARG A 72 -8.65 3.03 6.16
C ARG A 72 -8.97 3.80 7.44
N PHE A 73 -8.07 4.70 7.85
CA PHE A 73 -8.37 5.63 8.95
C PHE A 73 -9.48 6.60 8.53
N LYS A 74 -10.48 6.78 9.40
CA LYS A 74 -11.55 7.77 9.18
C LYS A 74 -10.93 9.17 9.04
N GLY A 75 -11.39 9.95 8.05
CA GLY A 75 -10.95 11.35 7.86
C GLY A 75 -9.69 11.56 7.01
N THR A 76 -9.03 10.49 6.54
CA THR A 76 -7.86 10.65 5.66
C THR A 76 -8.29 10.97 4.22
N LYS A 77 -8.45 12.24 3.86
CA LYS A 77 -8.53 12.64 2.43
C LYS A 77 -7.17 12.35 1.80
N LYS A 78 -7.15 11.58 0.71
CA LYS A 78 -5.95 11.35 -0.10
C LYS A 78 -5.47 12.73 -0.55
N LYS A 79 -4.32 13.20 -0.05
CA LYS A 79 -3.72 14.42 -0.60
C LYS A 79 -3.26 14.07 -2.01
N GLU A 80 -4.11 14.38 -2.99
CA GLU A 80 -3.74 14.41 -4.39
C GLU A 80 -2.52 15.33 -4.49
N LYS A 81 -1.35 14.77 -4.78
CA LYS A 81 -0.16 15.57 -5.03
C LYS A 81 -0.45 16.33 -6.33
N HIS A 82 -0.91 17.57 -6.21
CA HIS A 82 -0.82 18.53 -7.30
C HIS A 82 0.64 18.52 -7.76
N LYS A 83 0.87 18.06 -9.00
CA LYS A 83 2.13 18.29 -9.69
C LYS A 83 2.33 19.80 -9.66
N LYS A 84 3.35 20.28 -8.92
CA LYS A 84 3.88 21.62 -9.14
C LYS A 84 4.37 21.63 -10.59
N SER A 85 3.58 22.20 -11.49
CA SER A 85 4.06 22.66 -12.78
C SER A 85 5.30 23.51 -12.52
N LYS A 86 6.43 23.10 -13.08
CA LYS A 86 7.68 23.87 -13.04
C LYS A 86 7.37 25.30 -13.54
N PRO A 87 7.76 26.38 -12.86
CA PRO A 87 7.79 27.67 -13.51
C PRO A 87 8.94 27.62 -14.52
N HIS A 88 8.60 27.65 -15.81
CA HIS A 88 9.56 27.97 -16.86
C HIS A 88 9.88 29.47 -16.70
N GLN A 89 11.10 29.81 -16.31
CA GLN A 89 11.61 31.17 -16.47
C GLN A 89 12.85 31.09 -17.36
N ASN A 90 12.63 31.32 -18.66
CA ASN A 90 13.70 31.76 -19.54
C ASN A 90 14.06 33.18 -19.09
N ILE A 91 15.24 33.35 -18.49
CA ILE A 91 15.86 34.67 -18.36
C ILE A 91 16.97 34.72 -19.40
N THR A 92 16.65 35.29 -20.55
CA THR A 92 17.63 35.74 -21.52
C THR A 92 18.36 36.95 -20.92
N GLN A 93 19.64 36.82 -20.59
CA GLN A 93 20.47 37.99 -20.29
C GLN A 93 21.17 38.43 -21.59
N SER A 94 20.63 39.48 -22.20
CA SER A 94 21.30 40.28 -23.21
C SER A 94 22.27 41.23 -22.49
N TRP A 95 23.56 41.17 -22.83
CA TRP A 95 24.52 42.21 -22.50
C TRP A 95 24.66 43.10 -23.74
N GLY A 96 24.03 44.28 -23.67
CA GLY A 96 24.17 45.34 -24.66
C GLY A 96 24.70 46.59 -23.96
N LEU A 97 25.62 47.25 -24.67
CA LEU A 97 26.32 48.52 -24.40
C LEU A 97 27.59 48.41 -23.56
#